data_AF-A0A8S3XKF9-F1
#
_entry.id   AF-A0A8S3XKF9-F1
#
_cell.length_a   1.000
_cell.length_b   1.000
_cell.length_c   1.000
_cell.angle_alpha   90.00
_cell.angle_beta   90.00
_cell.angle_gamma   90.00
#
_symmetry.space_group_name_H-M   'P 1'
#
loop_
_entity.id
_entity.type
_entity.pdbx_description
1 polymer ?
#
loop_
_entity_poly.entity_id
_entity_poly.type
_entity_poly.pdbx_seq_one_letter_code
_entity_poly.pdbx_strand_id
1 'polypeptide(L)'
;MSITTFYYILSHLSDDLKARRTHVSLPPEEAVAVTLRYLATGSTLSDMYYNYRIGVATLSQIIRHVCQKIWILLRHRHLPKPTE
;
A
#
# COMPACT_ATOMS: atom_id res chain seq x y z
N MET A 1 10.89 -2.29 9.28
CA MET A 1 11.31 -2.37 7.86
C MET A 1 12.50 -1.45 7.67
N SER A 2 13.51 -1.84 6.89
CA SER A 2 14.57 -0.91 6.52
C SER A 2 14.07 0.08 5.47
N ILE A 3 14.71 1.25 5.40
CA ILE A 3 14.38 2.29 4.42
C ILE A 3 14.62 1.81 2.98
N THR A 4 15.58 0.92 2.77
CA THR A 4 15.90 0.33 1.46
C THR A 4 14.77 -0.58 0.96
N THR A 5 14.18 -1.39 1.83
CA THR A 5 13.01 -2.22 1.47
C THR A 5 11.81 -1.34 1.11
N PHE A 6 11.61 -0.23 1.81
CA PHE A 6 10.54 0.72 1.49
C PHE A 6 10.70 1.27 0.07
N TYR A 7 11.88 1.79 -0.28
CA TYR A 7 12.13 2.31 -1.62
C TYR A 7 12.07 1.24 -2.70
N TYR A 8 12.49 0.01 -2.40
CA TYR A 8 12.32 -1.12 -3.31
C TYR A 8 10.83 -1.42 -3.61
N ILE A 9 9.99 -1.45 -2.57
CA ILE A 9 8.54 -1.65 -2.76
C ILE A 9 7.96 -0.48 -3.54
N LEU A 10 8.29 0.75 -3.12
CA LEU A 10 7.81 1.96 -3.76
C LEU A 10 8.18 2.00 -5.25
N SER A 11 9.41 1.67 -5.64
CA SER A 11 9.83 1.71 -7.04
C SER A 11 9.03 0.76 -7.94
N HIS A 12 8.63 -0.40 -7.43
CA HIS A 12 7.80 -1.35 -8.17
C HIS A 12 6.34 -0.90 -8.28
N LEU A 13 5.83 -0.20 -7.27
CA LEU A 13 4.45 0.30 -7.27
C LEU A 13 4.29 1.68 -7.92
N SER A 14 5.35 2.48 -8.00
CA SER A 14 5.32 3.88 -8.41
C SER A 14 4.71 4.09 -9.79
N ASP A 15 5.10 3.28 -10.76
CA ASP A 15 4.64 3.43 -12.15
C ASP A 15 3.14 3.16 -12.29
N ASP A 16 2.64 2.16 -11.55
CA ASP A 16 1.23 1.76 -11.56
C ASP A 16 0.34 2.70 -10.72
N LEU A 17 0.87 3.21 -9.61
CA LEU A 17 0.17 4.17 -8.75
C LEU A 17 0.09 5.56 -9.39
N LYS A 18 1.08 5.96 -10.20
CA LYS A 18 1.04 7.22 -10.98
C LYS A 18 0.05 7.15 -12.13
N ALA A 19 -0.10 6.00 -12.78
CA ALA A 19 -0.99 5.82 -13.94
C ALA A 19 -2.47 5.98 -13.58
N ARG A 20 -2.85 5.66 -12.35
CA ARG A 20 -4.21 5.85 -11.85
C ARG A 20 -4.19 7.01 -10.86
N ARG A 21 -4.42 8.22 -11.37
CA ARG A 21 -4.99 9.31 -10.57
C ARG A 21 -6.36 8.82 -10.08
N THR A 22 -6.38 7.99 -9.04
CA THR A 22 -7.56 7.80 -8.22
C THR A 22 -7.93 9.21 -7.73
N HIS A 23 -9.22 9.51 -7.61
CA HIS A 23 -9.72 10.81 -7.13
C HIS A 23 -9.26 11.18 -5.70
N VAL A 24 -8.34 10.42 -5.14
CA VAL A 24 -7.72 10.54 -3.84
C VAL A 24 -6.34 11.15 -4.05
N SER A 25 -6.20 12.41 -3.65
CA SER A 25 -5.03 13.28 -3.88
C SER A 25 -3.77 12.89 -3.08
N LEU A 26 -3.55 11.60 -2.81
CA LEU A 26 -2.43 11.15 -2.00
C LEU A 26 -1.26 10.71 -2.89
N PRO A 27 -0.05 11.24 -2.69
CA PRO A 27 1.12 10.81 -3.45
C PRO A 27 1.39 9.31 -3.25
N PRO A 28 1.97 8.61 -4.24
CA PRO A 28 2.27 7.18 -4.15
C PRO A 28 3.07 6.79 -2.91
N GLU A 29 4.01 7.64 -2.48
CA GLU A 29 4.82 7.42 -1.28
C GLU A 29 3.97 7.36 -0.01
N GLU A 30 3.06 8.31 0.18
CA GLU A 30 2.17 8.35 1.33
C GLU A 30 1.16 7.20 1.30
N ALA A 31 0.63 6.86 0.12
CA ALA A 31 -0.28 5.73 -0.05
C ALA A 31 0.38 4.40 0.35
N VAL A 32 1.63 4.18 -0.06
CA VAL A 32 2.42 3.00 0.32
C VAL A 32 2.74 3.03 1.82
N ALA A 33 3.14 4.18 2.37
CA ALA A 33 3.47 4.32 3.79
C ALA A 33 2.25 4.03 4.70
N VAL A 34 1.08 4.59 4.37
CA VAL A 34 -0.18 4.35 5.10
C VAL A 34 -0.57 2.88 5.05
N THR A 35 -0.46 2.25 3.88
CA THR A 35 -0.80 0.83 3.73
C THR A 35 0.15 -0.07 4.52
N LEU A 36 1.46 0.19 4.43
CA LEU A 36 2.44 -0.57 5.21
C LEU A 36 2.26 -0.37 6.71
N ARG A 37 1.92 0.84 7.15
CA ARG A 37 1.56 1.09 8.55
C ARG A 37 0.38 0.22 8.96
N TYR A 38 -0.71 0.26 8.20
CA TYR A 38 -1.92 -0.52 8.46
C TYR A 38 -1.61 -2.03 8.55
N LEU A 39 -0.83 -2.56 7.62
CA LEU A 39 -0.41 -3.97 7.61
C LEU A 39 0.50 -4.33 8.79
N ALA A 40 1.38 -3.42 9.21
CA ALA A 40 2.33 -3.66 10.29
C ALA A 40 1.69 -3.55 11.70
N THR A 41 0.71 -2.65 11.88
CA THR A 41 0.09 -2.44 13.20
C THR A 41 -1.23 -3.19 13.38
N GLY A 42 -1.88 -3.63 12.30
CA GLY A 42 -3.21 -4.26 12.38
C GLY A 42 -4.29 -3.34 12.93
N SER A 43 -4.08 -2.02 12.92
CA SER A 43 -5.01 -1.05 13.49
C SER A 43 -6.31 -0.97 12.68
N THR A 44 -7.37 -0.46 13.30
CA THR A 44 -8.61 -0.25 12.56
C THR A 44 -8.50 0.96 11.62
N LEU A 45 -9.38 1.00 10.60
CA LEU A 45 -9.45 2.17 9.72
C LEU A 45 -9.87 3.44 10.47
N SER A 46 -10.61 3.30 11.57
CA SER A 46 -10.97 4.42 12.46
C SER A 46 -9.74 4.99 13.16
N ASP A 47 -8.84 4.15 13.67
CA ASP A 47 -7.58 4.61 14.27
C ASP A 47 -6.70 5.31 13.23
N MET A 48 -6.65 4.77 12.01
CA MET A 48 -5.93 5.38 10.90
C MET A 48 -6.53 6.73 10.50
N TYR A 49 -7.86 6.88 10.53
CA TYR A 49 -8.52 8.17 10.31
C TYR A 49 -8.07 9.22 11.33
N TYR A 50 -8.01 8.87 12.63
CA TYR A 50 -7.54 9.80 13.66
C TYR A 50 -6.07 10.20 13.48
N ASN A 51 -5.21 9.24 13.10
CA ASN A 51 -3.78 9.48 12.95
C ASN A 51 -3.42 10.25 11.67
N TYR A 52 -4.04 9.91 10.54
CA TYR A 52 -3.68 10.45 9.22
C TYR A 52 -4.65 11.53 8.72
N ARG A 53 -5.80 11.73 9.38
CA ARG A 53 -6.87 12.66 8.98
C ARG A 53 -7.40 12.39 7.55
N ILE A 54 -7.29 11.16 7.10
CA ILE A 54 -7.82 10.68 5.81
C ILE A 54 -9.11 9.92 6.07
N GLY A 55 -10.19 10.28 5.38
CA GLY A 55 -11.50 9.63 5.54
C GLY A 55 -11.43 8.10 5.44
N VAL A 56 -12.22 7.39 6.25
CA VAL A 56 -12.22 5.92 6.33
C VAL A 56 -12.46 5.26 4.96
N ALA A 57 -13.38 5.78 4.16
CA ALA A 57 -13.65 5.28 2.81
C ALA A 57 -12.41 5.40 1.91
N THR A 58 -11.75 6.55 1.96
CA THR A 58 -10.52 6.85 1.23
C THR A 58 -9.37 5.94 1.65
N LEU A 59 -9.17 5.75 2.96
CA LEU A 59 -8.18 4.82 3.51
C LEU A 59 -8.43 3.39 3.03
N SER A 60 -9.68 2.92 3.10
CA SER A 60 -10.06 1.58 2.65
C SER A 60 -9.74 1.38 1.17
N GLN A 61 -10.06 2.37 0.32
CA GLN A 61 -9.75 2.34 -1.11
C GLN A 61 -8.24 2.31 -1.37
N ILE A 62 -7.46 3.15 -0.69
CA ILE A 62 -6.00 3.19 -0.81
C ILE A 62 -5.41 1.83 -0.42
N ILE A 63 -5.72 1.35 0.78
CA ILE A 63 -5.17 0.11 1.34
C ILE A 63 -5.49 -1.07 0.41
N ARG A 64 -6.75 -1.21 -0.02
CA ARG A 64 -7.16 -2.26 -0.94
C ARG A 64 -6.39 -2.18 -2.27
N HIS A 65 -6.24 -0.98 -2.82
CA HIS A 65 -5.55 -0.80 -4.09
C HIS A 65 -4.06 -1.14 -4.00
N VAL A 66 -3.37 -0.61 -2.99
CA VAL A 66 -1.94 -0.86 -2.77
C VAL A 66 -1.71 -2.35 -2.48
N CYS A 67 -2.53 -2.99 -1.65
CA CYS A 67 -2.44 -4.43 -1.39
C CYS A 67 -2.63 -5.27 -2.67
N GLN A 68 -3.56 -4.90 -3.55
CA GLN A 68 -3.74 -5.59 -4.84
C GLN A 68 -2.50 -5.45 -5.72
N LYS A 69 -1.87 -4.27 -5.76
CA LYS A 69 -0.65 -4.04 -6.54
C LYS A 69 0.54 -4.78 -5.96
N ILE A 70 0.70 -4.77 -4.64
CA ILE A 70 1.68 -5.61 -3.94
C ILE A 70 1.48 -7.07 -4.35
N TRP A 71 0.25 -7.57 -4.29
CA TRP A 71 -0.03 -8.96 -4.67
C TRP A 71 0.35 -9.24 -6.13
N ILE A 72 -0.10 -8.43 -7.09
CA ILE A 72 0.17 -8.68 -8.52
C ILE A 72 1.68 -8.63 -8.83
N LEU A 73 2.39 -7.63 -8.30
CA LEU A 73 3.79 -7.36 -8.67
C LEU A 73 4.78 -8.21 -7.87
N LEU A 74 4.56 -8.36 -6.57
CA LEU A 74 5.53 -8.99 -5.67
C LEU A 74 5.28 -10.48 -5.47
N ARG A 75 4.06 -11.01 -5.71
CA ARG A 75 3.79 -12.45 -5.54
C ARG A 75 4.73 -13.32 -6.36
N HIS A 76 4.98 -12.95 -7.60
CA HIS A 76 5.77 -13.78 -8.52
C HIS A 76 7.25 -13.81 -8.15
N ARG A 77 7.71 -12.77 -7.44
CA ARG A 77 9.11 -12.60 -7.08
C ARG A 77 9.44 -13.13 -5.68
N HIS A 78 8.46 -13.12 -4.76
CA HIS A 78 8.69 -13.42 -3.35
C HIS A 78 7.88 -14.59 -2.79
N LEU A 79 6.80 -15.03 -3.44
CA LEU A 79 6.09 -16.24 -3.01
C LEU A 79 6.59 -17.44 -3.83
N PRO A 80 7.02 -18.53 -3.17
CA PRO A 80 7.30 -19.77 -3.87
C PRO A 80 6.03 -20.28 -4.55
N LYS A 81 6.19 -20.94 -5.70
CA LYS A 81 5.06 -21.65 -6.32
C LYS A 81 4.58 -22.71 -5.32
N PRO A 82 3.27 -22.86 -5.09
CA PRO A 82 2.77 -23.93 -4.26
C PRO A 82 3.29 -25.25 -4.83
N THR A 83 4.09 -25.96 -4.03
CA THR A 83 4.48 -27.33 -4.34
C THR A 83 3.32 -28.22 -3.90
N GLU A 84 2.92 -29.13 -4.78
CA GLU A 84 1.87 -30.13 -4.55
C GLU A 84 2.26 -31.15 -3.48
#